data_AF-A0A2T0VEQ5-F1
#
_entry.id   AF-A0A2T0VEQ5-F1
#
_cell.length_a   1.000
_cell.length_b   1.000
_cell.length_c   1.000
_cell.angle_alpha   90.00
_cell.angle_beta   90.00
_cell.angle_gamma   90.00
#
_symmetry.space_group_name_H-M   'P 1'
#
loop_
_entity.id
_entity.type
_entity.pdbx_description
1 polymer ?
#
loop_
_entity_poly.entity_id
_entity_poly.type
_entity_poly.pdbx_seq_one_letter_code
_entity_poly.pdbx_strand_id
1 'polypeptide(L)'
;MNTQLAESRVPGFANPVRDAQHVFRAVLEAFARPTTPQRVDVEIQTPEPLGMTAGAVILALCDEQTPVWLDHYLRESPEVGAWIAFHTGARIVDRAGDALFVIASSPSTAPRLADLLLGTDEEPHRSATLVIGASAASDVGATGMTRSPGIAALVATGPGIQGAVDWDGAGLPDGFVSQWQQNRALFPRGVDIVLAADSVVRGLPRTTALIVAGKSTGGNERSGNERTGSEHVGHTADTTEKRSA
;
A
#
# COMPACT_ATOMS: atom_id res chain seq x y z
N MET A 1 2.39 41.84 -8.39
CA MET A 1 3.35 41.18 -7.47
C MET A 1 3.82 39.92 -8.16
N ASN A 2 4.95 40.00 -8.87
CA ASN A 2 5.53 38.86 -9.58
C ASN A 2 6.41 38.11 -8.59
N THR A 3 5.88 37.02 -8.02
CA THR A 3 6.68 36.04 -7.30
C THR A 3 7.52 35.32 -8.34
N GLN A 4 8.81 35.56 -8.29
CA GLN A 4 9.83 34.95 -9.13
C GLN A 4 9.66 33.43 -9.06
N LEU A 5 9.17 32.82 -10.15
CA LEU A 5 9.28 31.38 -10.36
C LEU A 5 10.77 31.07 -10.29
N ALA A 6 11.22 30.44 -9.21
CA ALA A 6 12.53 29.83 -9.17
C ALA A 6 12.56 28.88 -10.38
N GLU A 7 13.37 29.20 -11.38
CA GLU A 7 13.54 28.36 -12.56
C GLU A 7 14.04 27.00 -12.07
N SER A 8 13.17 25.99 -12.11
CA SER A 8 13.59 24.64 -11.79
C SER A 8 14.57 24.18 -12.87
N ARG A 9 15.83 23.97 -12.49
CA ARG A 9 16.90 23.54 -13.39
C ARG A 9 17.01 22.02 -13.50
N VAL A 10 16.25 21.29 -12.68
CA VAL A 10 16.24 19.83 -12.69
C VAL A 10 15.33 19.36 -13.84
N PRO A 11 15.83 18.58 -14.81
CA PRO A 11 15.03 18.12 -15.94
C PRO A 11 13.94 17.14 -15.50
N GLY A 12 12.94 16.95 -16.36
CA GLY A 12 11.92 15.90 -16.22
C GLY A 12 12.32 14.62 -16.96
N PHE A 13 11.38 13.99 -17.65
CA PHE A 13 11.65 12.83 -18.50
C PHE A 13 12.58 13.18 -19.67
N ALA A 14 13.50 12.25 -19.99
CA ALA A 14 14.35 12.36 -21.16
C ALA A 14 13.56 12.20 -22.48
N ASN A 15 12.56 11.30 -22.51
CA ASN A 15 11.63 11.14 -23.63
C ASN A 15 10.19 11.33 -23.13
N PRO A 16 9.70 12.58 -22.98
CA PRO A 16 8.47 12.89 -22.24
C PRO A 16 7.27 12.02 -22.57
N VAL A 17 6.96 11.84 -23.87
CA VAL A 17 5.79 11.04 -24.28
C VAL A 17 5.96 9.57 -23.96
N ARG A 18 7.10 8.98 -24.31
CA ARG A 18 7.34 7.54 -24.15
C ARG A 18 7.42 7.17 -22.67
N ASP A 19 8.19 7.95 -21.90
CA ASP A 19 8.48 7.66 -20.51
C ASP A 19 7.21 7.91 -19.66
N ALA A 20 6.43 8.97 -19.92
CA ALA A 20 5.15 9.18 -19.27
C ALA A 20 4.15 8.05 -19.55
N GLN A 21 4.03 7.57 -20.80
CA GLN A 21 3.17 6.44 -21.16
C GLN A 21 3.60 5.14 -20.46
N HIS A 22 4.91 4.91 -20.33
CA HIS A 22 5.44 3.76 -19.60
C HIS A 22 5.04 3.79 -18.12
N VAL A 23 5.26 4.93 -17.46
CA VAL A 23 4.90 5.12 -16.04
C VAL A 23 3.39 5.04 -15.84
N PHE A 24 2.59 5.68 -16.69
CA PHE A 24 1.13 5.61 -16.65
C PHE A 24 0.64 4.15 -16.71
N ARG A 25 1.19 3.35 -17.63
CA ARG A 25 0.88 1.92 -17.73
C ARG A 25 1.29 1.14 -16.48
N ALA A 26 2.45 1.42 -15.89
CA ALA A 26 2.88 0.77 -14.66
C ALA A 26 1.91 1.07 -13.51
N VAL A 27 1.42 2.31 -13.37
CA VAL A 27 0.42 2.68 -12.37
C VAL A 27 -0.92 2.00 -12.63
N LEU A 28 -1.39 1.98 -13.89
CA LEU A 28 -2.62 1.25 -14.26
C LEU A 28 -2.53 -0.23 -13.90
N GLU A 29 -1.41 -0.88 -14.20
CA GLU A 29 -1.19 -2.29 -13.87
C GLU A 29 -1.13 -2.50 -12.36
N ALA A 30 -0.57 -1.54 -11.61
CA ALA A 30 -0.49 -1.60 -10.16
C ALA A 30 -1.88 -1.52 -9.50
N PHE A 31 -2.82 -0.78 -10.11
CA PHE A 31 -4.22 -0.79 -9.69
C PHE A 31 -5.00 -2.01 -10.20
N ALA A 32 -4.72 -2.49 -11.41
CA ALA A 32 -5.36 -3.68 -11.96
C ALA A 32 -4.96 -4.97 -11.22
N ARG A 33 -3.75 -5.00 -10.64
CA ARG A 33 -3.23 -6.07 -9.79
C ARG A 33 -2.78 -5.51 -8.45
N PRO A 34 -3.75 -5.18 -7.56
CA PRO A 34 -3.43 -4.57 -6.27
C PRO A 34 -2.36 -5.35 -5.52
N THR A 35 -1.55 -4.65 -4.73
CA THR A 35 -0.41 -5.18 -3.95
C THR A 35 0.77 -5.74 -4.75
N THR A 36 0.63 -5.97 -6.06
CA THR A 36 1.71 -6.52 -6.90
C THR A 36 2.65 -5.40 -7.37
N PRO A 37 3.98 -5.52 -7.19
CA PRO A 37 4.93 -4.52 -7.66
C PRO A 37 5.00 -4.48 -9.19
N GLN A 38 4.94 -3.27 -9.74
CA GLN A 38 5.14 -2.96 -11.16
C GLN A 38 6.39 -2.13 -11.33
N ARG A 39 7.25 -2.50 -12.29
CA ARG A 39 8.50 -1.79 -12.54
C ARG A 39 8.26 -0.44 -13.22
N VAL A 40 9.01 0.54 -12.76
CA VAL A 40 9.11 1.88 -13.33
C VAL A 40 10.53 2.03 -13.86
N ASP A 41 10.74 1.57 -15.09
CA ASP A 41 12.04 1.56 -15.78
C ASP A 41 12.29 2.89 -16.51
N VAL A 42 12.26 4.00 -15.75
CA VAL A 42 12.61 5.34 -16.22
C VAL A 42 13.62 5.94 -15.25
N GLU A 43 14.60 6.64 -15.80
CA GLU A 43 15.62 7.33 -15.02
C GLU A 43 15.37 8.83 -15.16
N ILE A 44 15.03 9.47 -14.04
CA ILE A 44 14.82 10.92 -13.96
C ILE A 44 15.59 11.47 -12.77
N GLN A 45 15.83 12.78 -12.81
CA GLN A 45 16.31 13.52 -11.65
C GLN A 45 15.12 14.23 -11.00
N THR A 46 15.13 14.27 -9.68
CA THR A 46 14.14 14.99 -8.88
C THR A 46 14.86 15.88 -7.87
N PRO A 47 14.32 17.06 -7.54
CA PRO A 47 14.86 17.85 -6.44
C PRO A 47 14.67 17.09 -5.12
N GLU A 48 15.71 17.03 -4.29
CA GLU A 48 15.58 16.44 -2.96
C GLU A 48 14.60 17.25 -2.09
N PRO A 49 13.82 16.60 -1.20
CA PRO A 49 13.84 15.16 -0.86
C PRO A 49 12.83 14.31 -1.67
N LEU A 50 12.33 14.79 -2.82
CA LEU A 50 11.40 14.02 -3.64
C LEU A 50 12.11 12.81 -4.25
N GLY A 51 11.63 11.60 -3.94
CA GLY A 51 12.15 10.36 -4.53
C GLY A 51 11.85 10.25 -6.02
N MET A 52 12.77 9.63 -6.77
CA MET A 52 12.71 9.49 -8.22
C MET A 52 11.38 8.86 -8.71
N THR A 53 10.97 7.73 -8.11
CA THR A 53 9.75 7.02 -8.55
C THR A 53 8.49 7.83 -8.29
N ALA A 54 8.40 8.54 -7.16
CA ALA A 54 7.29 9.44 -6.88
C ALA A 54 7.26 10.62 -7.87
N GLY A 55 8.43 11.19 -8.19
CA GLY A 55 8.55 12.22 -9.23
C GLY A 55 8.11 11.72 -10.60
N ALA A 56 8.46 10.50 -10.98
CA ALA A 56 8.03 9.91 -12.25
C ALA A 56 6.50 9.74 -12.31
N VAL A 57 5.88 9.29 -11.22
CA VAL A 57 4.41 9.22 -11.10
C VAL A 57 3.78 10.61 -11.24
N ILE A 58 4.34 11.63 -10.58
CA ILE A 58 3.85 13.01 -10.69
C ILE A 58 3.92 13.50 -12.14
N LEU A 59 5.06 13.35 -12.82
CA LEU A 59 5.23 13.78 -14.21
C LEU A 59 4.29 13.06 -15.19
N ALA A 60 3.90 11.83 -14.88
CA ALA A 60 3.04 11.04 -15.75
C ALA A 60 1.54 11.29 -15.53
N LEU A 61 1.14 11.71 -14.33
CA LEU A 61 -0.27 11.77 -13.91
C LEU A 61 -0.79 13.17 -13.62
N CYS A 62 0.08 14.11 -13.28
CA CYS A 62 -0.32 15.46 -12.90
C CYS A 62 -0.25 16.41 -14.09
N ASP A 63 -1.22 17.30 -14.15
CA ASP A 63 -1.35 18.43 -15.07
C ASP A 63 -1.92 19.67 -14.34
N GLU A 64 -2.19 20.75 -15.08
CA GLU A 64 -2.73 22.00 -14.55
C GLU A 64 -4.12 21.89 -13.88
N GLN A 65 -4.89 20.84 -14.19
CA GLN A 65 -6.20 20.57 -13.62
C GLN A 65 -6.13 19.69 -12.36
N THR A 66 -4.94 19.23 -11.99
CA THR A 66 -4.72 18.35 -10.84
C THR A 66 -3.98 19.08 -9.72
N PRO A 67 -4.68 19.62 -8.71
CA PRO A 67 -4.02 20.31 -7.60
C PRO A 67 -3.23 19.30 -6.77
N VAL A 68 -2.01 19.67 -6.39
CA VAL A 68 -1.06 18.82 -5.67
C VAL A 68 -0.87 19.35 -4.25
N TRP A 69 -0.97 18.48 -3.26
CA TRP A 69 -0.53 18.77 -1.89
C TRP A 69 0.76 18.03 -1.58
N LEU A 70 1.70 18.71 -0.93
CA LEU A 70 2.96 18.15 -0.46
C LEU A 70 2.96 18.07 1.07
N ASP A 71 3.53 17.00 1.63
CA ASP A 71 3.78 16.94 3.06
C ASP A 71 4.81 17.96 3.54
N HIS A 72 5.00 18.04 4.86
CA HIS A 72 5.88 19.05 5.45
C HIS A 72 7.35 18.89 5.03
N TYR A 73 7.89 17.67 4.94
CA TYR A 73 9.27 17.44 4.52
C TYR A 73 9.50 17.85 3.05
N LEU A 74 8.57 17.55 2.15
CA LEU A 74 8.67 17.98 0.76
C LEU A 74 8.53 19.51 0.63
N ARG A 75 7.69 20.15 1.48
CA ARG A 75 7.52 21.61 1.47
C ARG A 75 8.72 22.39 2.00
N GLU A 76 9.56 21.78 2.84
CA GLU A 76 10.80 22.40 3.31
C GLU A 76 11.77 22.71 2.17
N SER A 77 11.62 22.02 1.02
CA SER A 77 12.37 22.28 -0.21
C SER A 77 11.48 23.01 -1.25
N PRO A 78 11.61 24.33 -1.41
CA PRO A 78 10.84 25.08 -2.41
C PRO A 78 11.06 24.59 -3.85
N GLU A 79 12.20 23.96 -4.12
CA GLU A 79 12.56 23.40 -5.42
C GLU A 79 11.61 22.27 -5.84
N VAL A 80 11.09 21.47 -4.88
CA VAL A 80 10.11 20.41 -5.16
C VAL A 80 8.83 21.00 -5.74
N GLY A 81 8.25 22.00 -5.06
CA GLY A 81 7.03 22.66 -5.53
C GLY A 81 7.23 23.37 -6.87
N ALA A 82 8.36 24.06 -7.04
CA ALA A 82 8.70 24.74 -8.29
C ALA A 82 8.90 23.76 -9.46
N TRP A 83 9.56 22.63 -9.23
CA TRP A 83 9.76 21.59 -10.24
C TRP A 83 8.45 20.95 -10.68
N ILE A 84 7.56 20.61 -9.74
CA ILE A 84 6.23 20.06 -10.05
C ILE A 84 5.44 21.08 -10.90
N ALA A 85 5.35 22.33 -10.44
CA ALA A 85 4.60 23.36 -11.14
C ALA A 85 5.17 23.65 -12.54
N PHE A 86 6.49 23.63 -12.69
CA PHE A 86 7.15 23.87 -13.98
C PHE A 86 6.87 22.75 -15.00
N HIS A 87 7.02 21.48 -14.61
CA HIS A 87 6.90 20.36 -15.55
C HIS A 87 5.46 19.92 -15.80
N THR A 88 4.55 20.16 -14.86
CA THR A 88 3.15 19.69 -14.94
C THR A 88 2.12 20.81 -15.06
N GLY A 89 2.48 22.04 -14.70
CA GLY A 89 1.50 23.12 -14.56
C GLY A 89 0.59 22.99 -13.31
N ALA A 90 0.73 21.92 -12.52
CA ALA A 90 -0.09 21.68 -11.35
C ALA A 90 0.07 22.78 -10.30
N ARG A 91 -1.06 23.24 -9.73
CA ARG A 91 -1.06 24.16 -8.60
C ARG A 91 -0.71 23.42 -7.31
N ILE A 92 0.22 23.96 -6.53
CA ILE A 92 0.50 23.46 -5.18
C ILE A 92 -0.52 24.10 -4.21
N VAL A 93 -1.28 23.28 -3.48
CA VAL A 93 -2.31 23.73 -2.53
C VAL A 93 -1.88 23.52 -1.09
N ASP A 94 -2.37 24.32 -0.14
CA ASP A 94 -1.93 24.25 1.26
C ASP A 94 -2.61 23.14 2.08
N ARG A 95 -3.86 22.80 1.74
CA ARG A 95 -4.66 21.81 2.46
C ARG A 95 -4.75 20.51 1.67
N ALA A 96 -4.53 19.37 2.33
CA ALA A 96 -4.59 18.06 1.69
C ALA A 96 -5.98 17.74 1.10
N GLY A 97 -7.04 18.20 1.77
CA GLY A 97 -8.42 18.07 1.30
C GLY A 97 -8.79 18.94 0.09
N ASP A 98 -7.86 19.72 -0.46
CA ASP A 98 -8.09 20.52 -1.68
C ASP A 98 -7.33 19.94 -2.90
N ALA A 99 -6.63 18.82 -2.72
CA ALA A 99 -5.74 18.21 -3.71
C ALA A 99 -6.32 16.94 -4.34
N LEU A 100 -6.10 16.77 -5.65
CA LEU A 100 -6.35 15.52 -6.36
C LEU A 100 -5.15 14.57 -6.27
N PHE A 101 -3.94 15.10 -6.09
CA PHE A 101 -2.75 14.30 -5.79
C PHE A 101 -2.13 14.76 -4.48
N VAL A 102 -1.96 13.82 -3.56
CA VAL A 102 -1.39 14.05 -2.24
C VAL A 102 -0.06 13.32 -2.22
N ILE A 103 1.05 14.04 -2.05
CA ILE A 103 2.40 13.45 -2.08
C ILE A 103 2.96 13.43 -0.67
N ALA A 104 3.16 12.22 -0.14
CA ALA A 104 3.82 11.97 1.13
C ALA A 104 5.21 11.39 0.87
N SER A 105 6.24 11.94 1.50
CA SER A 105 7.63 11.48 1.44
C SER A 105 7.85 10.14 2.15
N SER A 106 6.93 9.72 3.02
CA SER A 106 6.94 8.43 3.70
C SER A 106 5.54 8.05 4.22
N PRO A 107 5.31 6.79 4.60
CA PRO A 107 4.04 6.38 5.21
C PRO A 107 3.65 7.14 6.48
N SER A 108 4.62 7.61 7.28
CA SER A 108 4.36 8.31 8.54
C SER A 108 3.94 9.77 8.36
N THR A 109 4.16 10.34 7.18
CA THR A 109 3.87 11.74 6.86
C THR A 109 2.57 11.90 6.07
N ALA A 110 1.98 10.78 5.64
CA ALA A 110 0.70 10.75 4.97
C ALA A 110 -0.43 11.30 5.88
N PRO A 111 -1.28 12.21 5.39
CA PRO A 111 -2.47 12.63 6.11
C PRO A 111 -3.43 11.47 6.34
N ARG A 112 -4.38 11.64 7.28
CA ARG A 112 -5.46 10.67 7.45
C ARG A 112 -6.29 10.63 6.17
N LEU A 113 -6.68 9.42 5.74
CA LEU A 113 -7.42 9.27 4.48
C LEU A 113 -8.76 10.03 4.48
N ALA A 114 -9.39 10.14 5.66
CA ALA A 114 -10.64 10.88 5.84
C ALA A 114 -10.52 12.41 5.68
N ASP A 115 -9.30 12.96 5.71
CA ASP A 115 -9.04 14.40 5.53
C ASP A 115 -8.77 14.76 4.05
N LEU A 116 -8.72 13.77 3.16
CA LEU A 116 -8.46 13.93 1.73
C LEU A 116 -9.77 14.11 0.94
N LEU A 117 -9.67 14.51 -0.33
CA LEU A 117 -10.83 14.49 -1.23
C LEU A 117 -11.32 13.05 -1.42
N LEU A 118 -12.53 12.76 -0.98
CA LEU A 118 -13.13 11.41 -1.09
C LEU A 118 -13.91 11.21 -2.41
N GLY A 119 -14.13 12.29 -3.16
CA GLY A 119 -15.10 12.32 -4.26
C GLY A 119 -16.55 12.35 -3.74
N THR A 120 -17.50 12.35 -4.67
CA THR A 120 -18.94 12.21 -4.37
C THR A 120 -19.47 10.91 -4.96
N ASP A 121 -20.72 10.56 -4.66
CA ASP A 121 -21.32 9.36 -5.25
C ASP A 121 -21.52 9.53 -6.77
N GLU A 122 -21.78 10.76 -7.23
CA GLU A 122 -21.90 11.13 -8.64
C GLU A 122 -20.53 11.27 -9.35
N GLU A 123 -19.53 11.77 -8.63
CA GLU A 123 -18.18 12.02 -9.15
C GLU A 123 -17.10 11.31 -8.31
N PRO A 124 -17.12 9.96 -8.20
CA PRO A 124 -16.18 9.21 -7.37
C PRO A 124 -14.75 9.28 -7.90
N HIS A 125 -14.59 9.58 -9.20
CA HIS A 125 -13.32 9.78 -9.89
C HIS A 125 -12.60 11.08 -9.48
N ARG A 126 -13.28 12.01 -8.80
CA ARG A 126 -12.70 13.27 -8.29
C ARG A 126 -12.14 13.16 -6.86
N SER A 127 -12.03 11.94 -6.35
CA SER A 127 -11.25 11.63 -5.15
C SER A 127 -9.76 11.89 -5.35
N ALA A 128 -9.05 12.10 -4.24
CA ALA A 128 -7.61 12.15 -4.21
C ALA A 128 -6.98 10.78 -4.52
N THR A 129 -5.81 10.82 -5.18
CA THR A 129 -4.82 9.75 -5.20
C THR A 129 -3.67 10.13 -4.27
N LEU A 130 -3.39 9.28 -3.29
CA LEU A 130 -2.26 9.46 -2.37
C LEU A 130 -1.04 8.71 -2.93
N VAL A 131 0.01 9.45 -3.25
CA VAL A 131 1.32 8.90 -3.66
C VAL A 131 2.25 8.94 -2.45
N ILE A 132 2.65 7.78 -1.98
CA ILE A 132 3.59 7.66 -0.87
C ILE A 132 4.94 7.24 -1.44
N GLY A 133 5.88 8.18 -1.45
CA GLY A 133 7.28 7.87 -1.67
C GLY A 133 7.83 7.11 -0.46
N ALA A 134 8.65 6.10 -0.69
CA ALA A 134 9.60 5.65 0.32
C ALA A 134 10.97 6.18 -0.11
N SER A 135 11.53 7.15 0.63
CA SER A 135 12.94 7.45 0.49
C SER A 135 13.73 6.19 0.84
N ALA A 136 14.78 5.89 0.06
CA ALA A 136 15.71 4.81 0.32
C ALA A 136 16.47 5.10 1.63
N ALA A 137 15.84 4.82 2.77
CA ALA A 137 16.57 4.52 3.99
C ALA A 137 17.36 3.25 3.69
N SER A 138 18.68 3.31 3.79
CA SER A 138 19.72 2.42 3.28
C SER A 138 19.61 0.91 3.62
N ASP A 139 18.52 0.45 4.21
CA ASP A 139 18.28 -0.90 4.74
C ASP A 139 17.01 -1.55 4.14
N VAL A 140 16.76 -1.36 2.84
CA VAL A 140 15.62 -2.00 2.16
C VAL A 140 16.06 -3.28 1.47
N GLY A 141 15.51 -4.42 1.91
CA GLY A 141 15.65 -5.70 1.22
C GLY A 141 14.99 -5.68 -0.17
N ALA A 142 15.17 -6.76 -0.94
CA ALA A 142 14.87 -6.90 -2.37
C ALA A 142 13.43 -6.57 -2.88
N THR A 143 12.56 -6.00 -2.04
CA THR A 143 11.16 -5.66 -2.33
C THR A 143 10.86 -4.15 -2.36
N GLY A 144 11.86 -3.29 -2.12
CA GLY A 144 11.76 -1.83 -2.22
C GLY A 144 10.96 -1.15 -1.10
N MET A 145 10.29 -1.93 -0.24
CA MET A 145 9.66 -1.43 0.99
C MET A 145 9.81 -2.52 2.07
N THR A 146 10.34 -2.15 3.23
CA THR A 146 10.48 -3.05 4.38
C THR A 146 9.21 -3.03 5.22
N ARG A 147 8.78 -4.20 5.69
CA ARG A 147 7.66 -4.34 6.64
C ARG A 147 7.89 -3.44 7.86
N SER A 148 6.89 -2.66 8.25
CA SER A 148 6.93 -1.93 9.52
C SER A 148 7.10 -2.92 10.68
N PRO A 149 8.12 -2.78 11.54
CA PRO A 149 8.24 -3.60 12.73
C PRO A 149 6.94 -3.52 13.54
N GLY A 150 6.28 -4.66 13.78
CA GLY A 150 5.03 -4.72 14.55
C GLY A 150 3.75 -4.97 13.75
N ILE A 151 3.75 -4.78 12.42
CA ILE A 151 2.55 -5.08 11.61
C ILE A 151 2.33 -6.59 11.51
N ALA A 152 1.16 -7.03 11.99
CA ALA A 152 0.65 -8.37 11.77
C ALA A 152 0.51 -8.65 10.27
N ALA A 153 0.68 -9.90 9.84
CA ALA A 153 0.58 -10.25 8.42
C ALA A 153 -0.79 -9.80 7.88
N LEU A 154 -0.82 -9.18 6.70
CA LEU A 154 -2.06 -8.70 6.11
C LEU A 154 -2.49 -9.65 4.98
N VAL A 155 -3.79 -9.78 4.80
CA VAL A 155 -4.38 -10.50 3.66
C VAL A 155 -5.19 -9.51 2.84
N ALA A 156 -4.91 -9.46 1.54
CA ALA A 156 -5.61 -8.63 0.58
C ALA A 156 -6.58 -9.46 -0.27
N THR A 157 -7.77 -8.90 -0.53
CA THR A 157 -8.79 -9.48 -1.41
C THR A 157 -9.51 -8.38 -2.20
N GLY A 158 -10.19 -8.73 -3.28
CA GLY A 158 -10.98 -7.79 -4.08
C GLY A 158 -10.69 -7.90 -5.58
N PRO A 159 -11.24 -6.98 -6.40
CA PRO A 159 -10.99 -6.95 -7.84
C PRO A 159 -9.49 -6.92 -8.16
N GLY A 160 -9.06 -7.71 -9.15
CA GLY A 160 -7.65 -7.83 -9.52
C GLY A 160 -6.83 -8.83 -8.69
N ILE A 161 -7.40 -9.38 -7.60
CA ILE A 161 -6.77 -10.42 -6.77
C ILE A 161 -7.51 -11.74 -6.97
N GLN A 162 -6.77 -12.80 -7.32
CA GLN A 162 -7.35 -14.14 -7.42
C GLN A 162 -7.47 -14.77 -6.02
N GLY A 163 -8.67 -14.68 -5.43
CA GLY A 163 -8.93 -15.19 -4.09
C GLY A 163 -8.38 -14.25 -3.02
N ALA A 164 -7.27 -14.65 -2.40
CA ALA A 164 -6.60 -13.90 -1.33
C ALA A 164 -5.08 -13.97 -1.51
N VAL A 165 -4.39 -12.88 -1.19
CA VAL A 165 -2.92 -12.82 -1.23
C VAL A 165 -2.38 -12.25 0.07
N ASP A 166 -1.31 -12.84 0.58
CA ASP A 166 -0.57 -12.28 1.71
C ASP A 166 0.13 -11.00 1.27
N TRP A 167 0.03 -9.96 2.09
CA TRP A 167 0.63 -8.67 1.84
C TRP A 167 1.49 -8.21 3.02
N ASP A 168 2.65 -7.67 2.70
CA ASP A 168 3.67 -7.21 3.66
C ASP A 168 3.29 -5.87 4.33
N GLY A 169 2.20 -5.24 3.90
CA GLY A 169 1.77 -3.91 4.35
C GLY A 169 2.64 -2.77 3.86
N ALA A 170 3.72 -3.08 3.14
CA ALA A 170 4.61 -2.13 2.47
C ALA A 170 5.00 -0.93 3.35
N GLY A 171 5.38 -1.18 4.61
CA GLY A 171 5.85 -0.12 5.52
C GLY A 171 4.76 0.87 5.99
N LEU A 172 3.48 0.63 5.69
CA LEU A 172 2.39 1.46 6.22
C LEU A 172 2.35 1.38 7.76
N PRO A 173 1.86 2.41 8.46
CA PRO A 173 1.90 2.45 9.93
C PRO A 173 0.83 1.56 10.57
N ASP A 174 1.04 1.21 11.84
CA ASP A 174 0.01 0.59 12.67
C ASP A 174 -1.26 1.44 12.69
N GLY A 175 -2.42 0.80 12.59
CA GLY A 175 -3.72 1.49 12.46
C GLY A 175 -4.13 1.86 11.04
N PHE A 176 -3.23 1.74 10.04
CA PHE A 176 -3.58 1.96 8.62
C PHE A 176 -4.76 1.08 8.18
N VAL A 177 -4.79 -0.20 8.59
CA VAL A 177 -5.88 -1.14 8.23
C VAL A 177 -7.25 -0.60 8.63
N SER A 178 -7.38 0.04 9.79
CA SER A 178 -8.64 0.64 10.23
C SER A 178 -9.05 1.82 9.34
N GLN A 179 -8.11 2.70 9.00
CA GLN A 179 -8.36 3.79 8.05
C GLN A 179 -8.73 3.25 6.65
N TRP A 180 -8.08 2.18 6.21
CA TRP A 180 -8.35 1.57 4.91
C TRP A 180 -9.74 0.90 4.86
N GLN A 181 -10.16 0.25 5.95
CA GLN A 181 -11.51 -0.30 6.08
C GLN A 181 -12.58 0.80 6.05
N GLN A 182 -12.35 1.92 6.73
CA GLN A 182 -13.23 3.10 6.68
C GLN A 182 -13.29 3.69 5.27
N ASN A 183 -12.15 3.85 4.60
CA ASN A 183 -12.06 4.32 3.23
C ASN A 183 -12.88 3.43 2.27
N ARG A 184 -12.70 2.11 2.38
CA ARG A 184 -13.44 1.13 1.56
C ARG A 184 -14.94 1.13 1.83
N ALA A 185 -15.37 1.38 3.07
CA ALA A 185 -16.79 1.43 3.43
C ALA A 185 -17.55 2.56 2.73
N LEU A 186 -16.84 3.54 2.14
CA LEU A 186 -17.43 4.67 1.41
C LEU A 186 -17.65 4.40 -0.08
N PHE A 187 -17.29 3.22 -0.59
CA PHE A 187 -17.40 2.89 -2.01
C PHE A 187 -18.79 3.28 -2.59
N PRO A 188 -18.86 4.00 -3.72
CA PRO A 188 -17.80 4.23 -4.72
C PRO A 188 -16.78 5.34 -4.39
N ARG A 189 -17.00 6.10 -3.33
CA ARG A 189 -16.06 7.13 -2.85
C ARG A 189 -14.86 6.50 -2.14
N GLY A 190 -13.83 7.31 -1.91
CA GLY A 190 -12.62 6.93 -1.19
C GLY A 190 -11.35 7.31 -1.94
N VAL A 191 -10.21 7.14 -1.29
CA VAL A 191 -8.87 7.44 -1.81
C VAL A 191 -8.24 6.18 -2.39
N ASP A 192 -7.52 6.33 -3.49
CA ASP A 192 -6.63 5.28 -4.01
C ASP A 192 -5.17 5.61 -3.62
N ILE A 193 -4.34 4.57 -3.39
CA ILE A 193 -2.94 4.76 -2.98
C ILE A 193 -1.99 4.18 -4.03
N VAL A 194 -0.98 4.97 -4.40
CA VAL A 194 0.21 4.51 -5.12
C VAL A 194 1.39 4.54 -4.16
N LEU A 195 1.97 3.39 -3.89
CA LEU A 195 3.20 3.26 -3.11
C LEU A 195 4.37 3.24 -4.09
N ALA A 196 5.27 4.22 -4.01
CA ALA A 196 6.37 4.43 -4.94
C ALA A 196 7.72 4.27 -4.21
N ALA A 197 8.49 3.24 -4.56
CA ALA A 197 9.77 2.95 -3.94
C ALA A 197 10.72 2.27 -4.95
N ASP A 198 12.03 2.49 -4.88
CA ASP A 198 13.08 1.77 -5.64
C ASP A 198 12.69 1.32 -7.08
N SER A 199 12.25 2.26 -7.92
CA SER A 199 11.84 1.98 -9.31
C SER A 199 10.70 0.96 -9.44
N VAL A 200 9.85 0.85 -8.42
CA VAL A 200 8.61 0.07 -8.43
C VAL A 200 7.44 0.87 -7.87
N VAL A 201 6.26 0.60 -8.41
CA VAL A 201 4.99 1.06 -7.83
C VAL A 201 4.11 -0.12 -7.43
N ARG A 202 3.40 0.02 -6.32
CA ARG A 202 2.29 -0.88 -5.92
C ARG A 202 1.02 -0.05 -5.78
N GLY A 203 -0.09 -0.57 -6.29
CA GLY A 203 -1.38 0.09 -6.21
C GLY A 203 -2.24 -0.52 -5.12
N LEU A 204 -3.01 0.33 -4.46
CA LEU A 204 -4.08 -0.06 -3.56
C LEU A 204 -5.34 0.73 -3.94
N PRO A 205 -6.16 0.23 -4.89
CA PRO A 205 -7.45 0.81 -5.19
C PRO A 205 -8.40 0.67 -4.00
N ARG A 206 -9.26 1.66 -3.77
CA ARG A 206 -10.21 1.74 -2.64
C ARG A 206 -11.13 0.52 -2.48
N THR A 207 -11.30 -0.29 -3.53
CA THR A 207 -12.07 -1.55 -3.51
C THR A 207 -11.36 -2.69 -2.79
N THR A 208 -10.03 -2.62 -2.68
CA THR A 208 -9.18 -3.65 -2.07
C THR A 208 -9.51 -3.78 -0.60
N ALA A 209 -9.91 -4.97 -0.16
CA ALA A 209 -10.12 -5.25 1.26
C ALA A 209 -8.82 -5.74 1.89
N LEU A 210 -8.48 -5.17 3.05
CA LEU A 210 -7.35 -5.59 3.87
C LEU A 210 -7.85 -6.05 5.24
N ILE A 211 -7.38 -7.22 5.64
CA ILE A 211 -7.60 -7.75 7.00
C ILE A 211 -6.27 -8.16 7.61
N VAL A 212 -6.21 -8.11 8.94
CA VAL A 212 -5.12 -8.74 9.68
C VAL A 212 -5.31 -10.25 9.61
N ALA A 213 -4.30 -10.99 9.17
CA ALA A 213 -4.30 -12.44 9.18
C ALA A 213 -4.59 -12.93 10.61
N GLY A 214 -5.67 -13.70 10.76
CA GLY A 214 -5.97 -14.33 12.04
C GLY A 214 -4.81 -15.24 12.43
N LYS A 215 -4.38 -15.19 13.69
CA LYS A 215 -3.59 -16.30 14.24
C LYS A 215 -4.47 -17.53 14.10
N SER A 216 -4.07 -18.50 13.26
CA SER A 216 -4.69 -19.82 13.26
C SER A 216 -4.66 -20.30 14.71
N THR A 217 -5.80 -20.29 15.37
CA THR A 217 -5.94 -20.89 16.69
C THR A 217 -6.00 -22.37 16.38
N GLY A 218 -4.84 -23.03 16.44
CA GLY A 218 -4.76 -24.47 16.23
C GLY A 218 -5.64 -25.16 17.27
N GLY A 219 -6.82 -25.60 16.84
CA GLY A 219 -7.70 -26.43 17.65
C GLY A 219 -7.02 -27.77 17.90
N ASN A 220 -6.38 -27.89 19.05
CA ASN A 220 -6.02 -29.19 19.62
C ASN A 220 -7.21 -29.65 20.48
N GLU A 221 -8.19 -30.27 19.85
CA GLU A 221 -9.18 -31.12 20.54
C GLU A 221 -9.13 -32.52 19.93
N ARG A 222 -8.15 -33.31 20.37
CA ARG A 222 -8.27 -34.77 20.43
C ARG A 222 -7.89 -35.23 21.83
N SER A 223 -8.85 -35.13 22.75
CA SER A 223 -8.92 -36.04 23.89
C SER A 223 -10.37 -36.10 24.35
N GLY A 224 -11.05 -37.16 23.93
CA GLY A 224 -12.42 -37.50 24.30
C GLY A 224 -12.52 -39.01 24.39
N ASN A 225 -12.04 -39.53 25.51
CA ASN A 225 -12.15 -40.91 25.93
C ASN A 225 -13.58 -41.18 26.43
N GLU A 226 -14.38 -41.95 25.70
CA GLU A 226 -15.57 -42.61 26.24
C GLU A 226 -15.81 -43.95 25.51
N ARG A 227 -15.47 -45.06 26.17
CA ARG A 227 -16.27 -46.30 26.15
C ARG A 227 -16.14 -47.02 27.49
N THR A 228 -17.20 -46.91 28.30
CA THR A 228 -17.47 -47.75 29.46
C THR A 228 -18.73 -48.59 29.23
N GLY A 229 -18.74 -49.79 29.81
CA GLY A 229 -19.89 -50.70 29.93
C GLY A 229 -19.90 -51.83 28.88
N SER A 230 -20.08 -53.10 29.21
CA SER A 230 -20.57 -53.76 30.43
C SER A 230 -20.28 -55.28 30.35
N GLU A 231 -20.20 -55.87 31.53
CA GLU A 231 -19.90 -57.26 31.94
C GLU A 231 -20.67 -58.39 31.22
N HIS A 232 -20.03 -59.57 31.12
CA HIS A 232 -20.70 -60.83 31.51
C HIS A 232 -19.74 -61.93 31.98
N VAL A 233 -20.20 -62.55 33.07
CA VAL A 233 -19.65 -63.59 33.95
C VAL A 233 -19.40 -64.94 33.25
N GLY A 234 -18.41 -65.71 33.73
CA GLY A 234 -18.59 -67.16 33.87
C GLY A 234 -17.38 -68.09 33.70
N HIS A 235 -17.01 -68.70 34.83
CA HIS A 235 -16.68 -70.13 34.99
C HIS A 235 -15.21 -70.58 35.14
N THR A 236 -15.10 -71.51 36.10
CA THR A 236 -13.98 -72.11 36.84
C THR A 236 -13.36 -73.34 36.18
N ALA A 237 -12.06 -73.57 36.40
CA ALA A 237 -11.36 -74.86 36.64
C ALA A 237 -9.83 -74.58 36.55
N ASP A 238 -9.05 -74.60 37.63
CA ASP A 238 -8.37 -75.74 38.26
C ASP A 238 -7.51 -76.61 37.31
N THR A 239 -6.19 -76.64 37.56
CA THR A 239 -5.31 -77.85 37.68
C THR A 239 -3.84 -77.51 37.39
N THR A 240 -3.05 -77.54 38.46
CA THR A 240 -1.64 -77.97 38.63
C THR A 240 -0.93 -78.73 37.50
N GLU A 241 0.31 -78.33 37.14
CA GLU A 241 1.52 -79.19 36.99
C GLU A 241 2.73 -78.33 36.52
N LYS A 242 3.77 -78.10 37.33
CA LYS A 242 5.00 -78.91 37.56
C LYS A 242 5.92 -79.13 36.34
N ARG A 243 7.12 -78.52 36.47
CA ARG A 243 8.50 -79.06 36.28
C ARG A 243 9.38 -78.40 35.19
N SER A 244 10.56 -78.06 35.69
CA SER A 244 11.81 -77.69 35.04
C SER A 244 12.32 -78.71 34.01
N ALA A 245 12.93 -78.21 32.95
CA ALA A 245 14.30 -78.49 32.52
C ALA A 245 14.73 -77.40 31.53
#